data_AF-A0A7S3HN37-F1
#
_entry.id   AF-A0A7S3HN37-F1
#
_cell.length_a   1.000
_cell.length_b   1.000
_cell.length_c   1.000
_cell.angle_alpha   90.00
_cell.angle_beta   90.00
_cell.angle_gamma   90.00
#
_symmetry.space_group_name_H-M   'P 1'
#
loop_
_entity.id
_entity.type
_entity.pdbx_description
1 polymer ?
#
loop_
_entity_poly.entity_id
_entity_poly.type
_entity_poly.pdbx_seq_one_letter_code
_entity_poly.pdbx_strand_id
1 'polypeptide(L)'
;NDLVIQVRPGGKQDALFSCATARSALDCCLHHSCDPNLQALILADLSVNMVARREIKPNEVLAFDYETTEEDLVAFDADFTCHCGHPHCRKHIRGFGHRDDAEKNKNLAEVNTQACSSN
;
A
#
# COMPACT_ATOMS: atom_id res chain seq x y z
N ASN A 1 0.46 -12.67 17.76
CA ASN A 1 -0.45 -11.75 17.05
C ASN A 1 0.39 -10.96 16.06
N ASP A 2 0.74 -11.60 14.94
CA ASP A 2 1.73 -11.12 13.97
C ASP A 2 1.07 -10.52 12.71
N LEU A 3 -0.11 -9.91 12.86
CA LEU A 3 -0.87 -9.37 11.73
C LEU A 3 -0.57 -7.90 11.43
N VAL A 4 0.48 -7.34 12.05
CA VAL A 4 0.86 -5.94 11.95
C VAL A 4 2.17 -5.84 11.19
N ILE A 5 2.17 -5.06 10.12
CA ILE A 5 3.38 -4.73 9.36
C ILE A 5 4.13 -3.65 10.15
N GLN A 6 5.35 -3.97 10.59
CA GLN A 6 6.22 -3.03 11.30
C GLN A 6 7.13 -2.29 10.32
N VAL A 7 7.35 -1.00 10.57
CA VAL A 7 8.29 -0.17 9.82
C VAL A 7 9.54 0.12 10.66
N ARG A 8 10.70 0.27 10.01
CA ARG A 8 11.98 0.63 10.62
C ARG A 8 12.60 1.81 9.87
N PRO A 9 13.38 2.67 10.55
CA PRO A 9 14.17 3.71 9.88
C PRO A 9 15.14 3.08 8.87
N GLY A 10 15.10 3.54 7.61
CA GLY A 10 16.05 3.15 6.57
C GLY A 10 17.30 4.01 6.58
N GLY A 11 18.43 3.43 6.14
CA GLY A 11 19.72 4.15 6.05
C GLY A 11 19.85 5.09 4.85
N LYS A 12 18.87 5.10 3.93
CA LYS A 12 18.77 6.05 2.81
C LYS A 12 17.49 6.87 2.99
N GLN A 13 17.64 8.20 3.00
CA GLN A 13 16.56 9.20 2.88
C GLN A 13 15.54 9.27 4.03
N ASP A 14 15.93 9.27 5.32
CA ASP A 14 15.03 9.50 6.48
C ASP A 14 13.66 8.77 6.46
N ALA A 15 13.54 7.72 5.63
CA ALA A 15 12.28 7.07 5.29
C ALA A 15 12.08 5.83 6.15
N LEU A 16 10.81 5.54 6.43
CA LEU A 16 10.41 4.34 7.15
C LEU A 16 10.11 3.23 6.14
N PHE A 17 10.73 2.06 6.34
CA PHE A 17 10.52 0.91 5.46
C PHE A 17 9.98 -0.26 6.26
N SER A 18 9.03 -0.99 5.68
CA SER A 18 8.74 -2.32 6.19
C SER A 18 9.71 -3.34 5.61
N CYS A 19 10.14 -4.27 6.46
CA CYS A 19 11.00 -5.37 6.05
C CYS A 19 10.55 -6.63 6.79
N ALA A 20 9.91 -7.52 6.05
CA ALA A 20 9.61 -8.87 6.48
C ALA A 20 10.85 -9.57 7.06
N THR A 21 10.72 -10.05 8.31
CA THR A 21 11.75 -10.88 8.95
C THR A 21 11.58 -12.37 8.64
N ALA A 22 10.46 -12.75 8.03
CA ALA A 22 10.14 -14.12 7.63
C ALA A 22 9.34 -14.14 6.33
N ARG A 23 9.51 -15.19 5.51
CA ARG A 23 8.75 -15.37 4.27
C ARG A 23 7.24 -15.53 4.47
N SER A 24 6.83 -15.87 5.69
CA SER A 24 5.42 -15.99 6.09
C SER A 24 4.84 -14.66 6.61
N ALA A 25 5.62 -13.58 6.63
CA ALA A 25 5.13 -12.27 7.05
C ALA A 25 4.07 -11.76 6.05
N LEU A 26 3.10 -11.01 6.55
CA LEU A 26 1.94 -10.57 5.78
C LEU A 26 2.34 -9.77 4.54
N ASP A 27 3.31 -8.86 4.65
CA ASP A 27 3.84 -8.02 3.58
C ASP A 27 4.47 -8.82 2.43
N CYS A 28 4.97 -10.04 2.68
CA CYS A 28 5.45 -10.95 1.64
C CYS A 28 4.33 -11.61 0.82
N CYS A 29 3.09 -11.57 1.28
CA CYS A 29 1.95 -12.26 0.67
C CYS A 29 0.92 -11.30 0.02
N LEU A 30 1.13 -9.99 0.14
CA LEU A 30 0.22 -8.98 -0.39
C LEU A 30 0.60 -8.60 -1.82
N HIS A 31 -0.37 -8.64 -2.72
CA HIS A 31 -0.17 -8.25 -4.11
C HIS A 31 -0.56 -6.80 -4.37
N HIS A 32 -0.13 -6.26 -5.50
CA HIS A 32 -0.63 -4.99 -6.01
C HIS A 32 -1.93 -5.18 -6.82
N SER A 33 -2.90 -4.28 -6.63
CA SER A 33 -4.03 -4.07 -7.54
C SER A 33 -4.37 -2.59 -7.66
N CYS A 34 -4.75 -2.12 -8.86
CA CYS A 34 -5.23 -0.76 -9.08
C CYS A 34 -6.68 -0.56 -8.61
N ASP A 35 -7.43 -1.65 -8.41
CA ASP A 35 -8.69 -1.67 -7.64
C ASP A 35 -8.58 -2.75 -6.56
N PRO A 36 -8.01 -2.41 -5.39
CA PRO A 36 -7.67 -3.40 -4.38
C PRO A 36 -8.87 -3.77 -3.48
N ASN A 37 -8.78 -4.95 -2.87
CA ASN A 37 -9.71 -5.40 -1.82
C ASN A 37 -9.24 -5.06 -0.40
N LEU A 38 -7.97 -4.67 -0.24
CA LEU A 38 -7.40 -4.14 1.00
C LEU A 38 -6.99 -2.68 0.84
N GLN A 39 -6.92 -2.00 1.97
CA GLN A 39 -6.35 -0.67 2.13
C GLN A 39 -5.34 -0.69 3.27
N ALA A 40 -4.19 -0.05 3.06
CA ALA A 40 -3.21 0.17 4.11
C ALA A 40 -3.60 1.40 4.94
N LEU A 41 -3.63 1.25 6.26
CA LEU A 41 -3.85 2.32 7.23
C LEU A 41 -2.61 2.43 8.13
N ILE A 42 -1.90 3.55 8.03
CA ILE A 42 -0.73 3.84 8.85
C ILE A 42 -1.21 4.51 10.14
N LEU A 43 -0.90 3.92 11.29
CA LEU A 43 -1.30 4.41 12.60
C LEU A 43 -0.22 5.31 13.21
N ALA A 44 -0.60 6.06 14.26
CA ALA A 44 0.30 6.99 14.95
C ALA A 44 1.50 6.32 15.62
N ASP A 45 1.41 5.03 15.95
CA ASP A 45 2.50 4.21 16.49
C ASP A 45 3.40 3.60 15.38
N LEU A 46 3.23 4.05 14.14
CA LEU A 46 3.95 3.59 12.95
C LEU A 46 3.66 2.12 12.57
N SER A 47 2.62 1.53 13.13
CA SER A 47 2.10 0.27 12.62
C SER A 47 1.27 0.47 11.35
N VAL A 48 1.26 -0.53 10.47
CA VAL A 48 0.39 -0.55 9.29
C VAL A 48 -0.64 -1.67 9.43
N ASN A 49 -1.91 -1.28 9.40
CA ASN A 49 -3.06 -2.19 9.36
C ASN A 49 -3.54 -2.37 7.92
N MET A 50 -3.93 -3.59 7.57
CA MET A 50 -4.60 -3.90 6.31
C MET A 50 -6.09 -4.08 6.57
N VAL A 51 -6.90 -3.18 6.01
CA VAL A 51 -8.36 -3.15 6.21
C VAL A 51 -9.07 -3.54 4.91
N ALA A 52 -10.07 -4.41 5.01
CA ALA A 52 -10.86 -4.80 3.85
C ALA A 52 -11.72 -3.62 3.35
N ARG A 53 -11.67 -3.33 2.04
CA ARG A 53 -12.51 -2.31 1.37
C ARG A 53 -13.89 -2.83 0.99
N ARG A 54 -14.05 -4.14 0.97
CA ARG A 54 -15.27 -4.89 0.66
C ARG A 54 -15.16 -6.29 1.23
N GLU A 55 -16.24 -7.07 1.13
CA GLU A 55 -16.18 -8.50 1.41
C GLU A 55 -15.13 -9.19 0.53
N ILE A 56 -14.28 -10.01 1.15
CA ILE A 56 -13.22 -10.78 0.51
C ILE A 56 -13.64 -12.25 0.52
N LYS A 57 -13.72 -12.85 -0.67
CA LYS A 57 -14.14 -14.25 -0.78
C LYS A 57 -13.00 -15.20 -0.41
N PRO A 58 -13.29 -16.43 0.07
CA PRO A 58 -12.26 -17.43 0.27
C PRO A 58 -11.44 -17.66 -1.01
N ASN A 59 -10.11 -17.76 -0.86
CA ASN A 59 -9.13 -17.91 -1.94
C ASN A 59 -8.99 -16.71 -2.89
N GLU A 60 -9.60 -15.57 -2.58
CA GLU A 60 -9.32 -14.34 -3.30
C GLU A 60 -7.93 -13.82 -2.94
N VAL A 61 -7.18 -13.35 -3.94
CA VAL A 61 -5.86 -12.75 -3.73
C VAL A 61 -6.02 -11.46 -2.93
N LEU A 62 -5.29 -11.36 -1.82
CA LEU A 62 -5.23 -10.15 -1.02
C LEU A 62 -4.32 -9.13 -1.72
N ALA A 63 -4.89 -7.97 -2.06
CA ALA A 63 -4.17 -6.94 -2.78
C ALA A 63 -4.50 -5.55 -2.26
N PHE A 64 -3.48 -4.69 -2.18
CA PHE A 64 -3.61 -3.26 -1.89
C PHE A 64 -2.91 -2.45 -2.99
N ASP A 65 -3.13 -1.14 -3.00
CA ASP A 65 -2.45 -0.26 -3.95
C ASP A 65 -1.08 0.17 -3.36
N TYR A 66 0.01 -0.39 -3.87
CA TYR A 66 1.36 -0.04 -3.42
C TYR A 66 1.67 1.46 -3.50
N GLU A 67 1.06 2.21 -4.42
CA GLU A 67 1.29 3.66 -4.54
C GLU A 67 0.55 4.46 -3.45
N THR A 68 -0.05 3.79 -2.45
CA THR A 68 -0.53 4.44 -1.22
C THR A 68 0.52 4.44 -0.10
N THR A 69 1.56 3.61 -0.19
CA THR A 69 2.62 3.49 0.83
C THR A 69 4.02 3.75 0.29
N GLU A 70 4.27 3.36 -0.97
CA GLU A 70 5.57 3.49 -1.61
C GLU A 70 5.68 4.83 -2.35
N GLU A 71 6.62 5.68 -1.93
CA GLU A 71 6.80 7.02 -2.51
C GLU A 71 7.50 6.98 -3.88
N ASP A 72 8.64 6.30 -3.97
CA ASP A 72 9.47 6.25 -5.19
C ASP A 72 10.05 4.85 -5.39
N LEU A 73 9.37 4.01 -6.16
CA LEU A 73 9.83 2.66 -6.49
C LEU A 73 10.96 2.67 -7.53
N VAL A 74 11.03 3.71 -8.35
CA VAL A 74 12.07 3.85 -9.39
C VAL A 74 13.44 4.05 -8.74
N ALA A 75 13.51 4.85 -7.68
CA ALA A 75 14.76 5.09 -6.95
C ALA A 75 15.37 3.82 -6.33
N PHE A 76 14.56 2.77 -6.12
CA PHE A 76 14.98 1.49 -5.55
C PHE A 76 14.99 0.34 -6.56
N ASP A 77 14.82 0.60 -7.86
CA ASP A 77 14.73 -0.42 -8.91
C ASP A 77 13.63 -1.46 -8.60
N ALA A 78 12.53 -0.98 -8.03
CA ALA A 78 11.39 -1.77 -7.57
C ALA A 78 10.10 -1.44 -8.33
N ASP A 79 10.17 -0.58 -9.36
CA ASP A 79 9.04 -0.32 -10.23
C ASP A 79 8.74 -1.53 -11.14
N PHE A 80 7.48 -1.70 -11.52
CA PHE A 80 7.07 -2.91 -12.26
C PHE A 80 5.84 -2.70 -13.13
N THR A 81 5.73 -3.55 -14.15
CA THR A 81 4.54 -3.64 -15.00
C THR A 81 3.41 -4.35 -14.26
N CYS A 82 2.27 -3.67 -14.10
CA CYS A 82 1.09 -4.16 -13.42
C CYS A 82 0.23 -5.04 -14.35
N HIS A 83 -0.16 -6.19 -13.81
CA HIS A 83 -1.00 -7.19 -14.49
C HIS A 83 -2.29 -7.50 -13.72
N CYS A 84 -2.79 -6.56 -12.92
CA CYS A 84 -3.96 -6.78 -12.05
C CYS A 84 -5.27 -7.07 -12.79
N GLY A 85 -5.34 -6.80 -14.10
CA GLY A 85 -6.49 -7.12 -14.94
C GLY A 85 -7.67 -6.13 -14.84
N HIS A 86 -7.61 -5.13 -13.97
CA HIS A 86 -8.68 -4.15 -13.83
C HIS A 86 -8.80 -3.23 -15.08
N PRO A 87 -10.02 -2.82 -15.50
CA PRO A 87 -10.20 -1.93 -16.66
C PRO A 87 -9.45 -0.61 -16.56
N HIS A 88 -9.31 -0.09 -15.34
CA HIS A 88 -8.57 1.15 -15.03
C HIS A 88 -7.14 0.87 -14.52
N CYS A 89 -6.53 -0.25 -14.93
CA CYS A 89 -5.16 -0.60 -14.57
C CYS A 89 -4.16 0.46 -15.08
N ARG A 90 -3.27 0.90 -14.19
CA ARG A 90 -2.26 1.95 -14.47
C ARG A 90 -1.05 1.48 -15.27
N LYS A 91 -0.98 0.17 -15.57
CA LYS A 91 0.04 -0.52 -16.38
C LYS A 91 1.45 -0.52 -15.82
N HIS A 92 1.94 0.57 -15.25
CA HIS A 92 3.28 0.65 -14.67
C HIS A 92 3.24 1.37 -13.33
N ILE A 93 3.77 0.72 -12.30
CA ILE A 93 3.71 1.17 -10.90
C ILE A 93 5.06 1.72 -10.51
N ARG A 94 5.10 3.00 -10.17
CA ARG A 94 6.36 3.76 -9.95
C ARG A 94 6.45 4.38 -8.56
N GLY A 95 5.35 4.42 -7.82
CA GLY A 95 5.26 5.03 -6.51
C GLY A 95 4.46 6.34 -6.53
N PHE A 96 3.97 6.73 -5.35
CA PHE A 96 3.09 7.88 -5.16
C PHE A 96 3.67 9.19 -5.71
N GLY A 97 4.98 9.40 -5.59
CA GLY A 97 5.68 10.60 -6.06
C GLY A 97 5.54 10.83 -7.57
N HIS A 98 5.33 9.76 -8.34
CA HIS A 98 5.20 9.79 -9.81
C HIS A 98 3.76 9.92 -10.31
N ARG A 99 2.78 10.00 -9.40
CA ARG A 99 1.36 10.24 -9.72
C ARG A 99 1.13 11.69 -10.14
N ASP A 100 0.13 11.92 -10.97
CA ASP A 100 -0.28 13.29 -11.30
C ASP A 100 -0.93 13.98 -10.09
N ASP A 101 -0.98 15.32 -10.11
CA ASP A 101 -1.50 16.10 -8.99
C ASP A 101 -2.99 15.83 -8.72
N ALA A 102 -3.77 15.51 -9.76
CA ALA A 102 -5.19 15.21 -9.59
C ALA A 102 -5.40 13.89 -8.84
N GLU A 103 -4.56 12.89 -9.10
CA GLU A 103 -4.55 11.60 -8.42
C GLU A 103 -4.03 11.72 -6.99
N LYS A 104 -2.96 12.48 -6.78
CA LYS A 104 -2.45 12.79 -5.43
C LYS A 104 -3.52 13.44 -4.56
N ASN A 105 -4.26 14.40 -5.11
CA ASN A 105 -5.32 15.12 -4.40
C ASN A 105 -6.52 14.22 -4.05
N LYS A 106 -6.87 13.24 -4.89
CA LYS A 106 -7.91 12.25 -4.58
C LYS A 106 -7.50 11.36 -3.40
N ASN A 107 -6.27 10.85 -3.40
CA ASN A 107 -5.77 10.01 -2.32
C ASN A 107 -5.74 10.75 -0.96
N LEU A 108 -5.34 12.03 -0.94
CA LEU A 108 -5.38 12.86 0.26
C LEU A 108 -6.80 13.04 0.82
N ALA A 109 -7.81 13.16 -0.06
CA ALA A 109 -9.20 13.25 0.36
C ALA A 109 -9.68 11.94 0.99
N GLU A 110 -9.31 10.78 0.43
CA GLU A 110 -9.67 9.46 0.96
C GLU A 110 -9.06 9.22 2.35
N VAL A 111 -7.77 9.55 2.55
CA VAL A 111 -7.10 9.46 3.87
C VAL A 111 -7.78 10.34 4.91
N ASN A 112 -8.17 11.57 4.57
CA ASN A 112 -8.77 12.53 5.50
C ASN A 112 -10.20 12.14 5.94
N THR A 113 -10.98 11.49 5.07
CA THR A 113 -12.33 11.03 5.43
C THR A 113 -12.32 9.91 6.48
N GLN A 114 -11.25 9.13 6.52
CA GLN A 114 -11.15 7.93 7.37
C GLN A 114 -10.64 8.26 8.79
N ALA A 115 -9.84 9.32 8.95
CA ALA A 115 -9.43 9.82 10.27
C ALA A 115 -10.62 10.34 11.12
N CYS A 116 -11.71 10.77 10.49
CA CYS A 116 -12.89 11.33 11.17
C CYS A 116 -13.96 10.29 11.56
N SER A 117 -13.78 9.01 11.20
CA SER A 117 -14.78 7.95 11.43
C SER A 117 -14.53 7.13 12.71
N SER A 118 -13.58 7.56 13.55
CA SER A 118 -13.24 6.91 14.82
C SER A 118 -13.63 7.81 15.99
N ASN A 119 -14.92 7.81 16.36
CA ASN A 119 -15.44 8.28 17.66
C ASN A 119 -16.53 7.32 18.13
#